data_AF-A0A4Y2R2B7-F1
#
_entry.id   AF-A0A4Y2R2B7-F1
#
_cell.length_a   1.000
_cell.length_b   1.000
_cell.length_c   1.000
_cell.angle_alpha   90.00
_cell.angle_beta   90.00
_cell.angle_gamma   90.00
#
_symmetry.space_group_name_H-M   'P 1'
#
loop_
_entity.id
_entity.type
_entity.pdbx_description
1 polymer ?
#
loop_
_entity_poly.entity_id
_entity_poly.type
_entity_poly.pdbx_seq_one_letter_code
_entity_poly.pdbx_strand_id
1 'polypeptide(L)'
;MEKQQYVLKLPLKQMALRKVTIGLWSGADIINLIKQFRYQTPIDDFQTKEWHSLVEKKVKEKVSLLVLPQAIRKELMHAIKPIGPKMLKWKMHHQSLFPDVGDVLDQLCWTSVGTVDYCETATALIKQEQINIISRYQLACLYCLDDDIPLIWGNLSKDAKKCFYDEESPLQVGIATRKTGSGNPASLDVYRIR
;
A
#
# COMPACT_ATOMS: atom_id res chain seq x y z
N MET A 1 34.79 5.94 12.03
CA MET A 1 34.52 4.63 11.40
C MET A 1 33.15 4.71 10.75
N GLU A 2 33.12 5.04 9.46
CA GLU A 2 31.89 5.05 8.66
C GLU A 2 31.49 3.61 8.37
N LYS A 3 30.31 3.20 8.85
CA LYS A 3 29.70 1.94 8.42
C LYS A 3 29.26 2.12 6.98
N GLN A 4 30.00 1.55 6.04
CA GLN A 4 29.55 1.41 4.66
C GLN A 4 28.24 0.62 4.66
N GLN A 5 27.14 1.33 4.44
CA GLN A 5 25.82 0.74 4.21
C GLN A 5 25.89 0.02 2.87
N TYR A 6 26.06 -1.30 2.90
CA TYR A 6 26.01 -2.14 1.71
C TYR A 6 24.62 -2.02 1.08
N VAL A 7 24.47 -1.12 0.11
CA VAL A 7 23.32 -1.10 -0.78
C VAL A 7 23.45 -2.38 -1.61
N LEU A 8 22.63 -3.38 -1.29
CA LEU A 8 22.45 -4.57 -2.11
C LEU A 8 22.00 -4.12 -3.51
N LYS A 9 22.97 -3.91 -4.42
CA LYS A 9 22.69 -3.60 -5.82
C LYS A 9 22.09 -4.85 -6.45
N LEU A 10 20.77 -4.83 -6.60
CA LEU A 10 20.05 -5.87 -7.32
C LEU A 10 20.59 -5.96 -8.76
N PRO A 11 20.75 -7.17 -9.31
CA PRO A 11 21.12 -7.33 -10.71
C PRO A 11 20.12 -6.61 -11.61
N LEU A 12 20.61 -5.95 -12.66
CA LEU A 12 19.78 -5.18 -13.62
C LEU A 12 18.60 -6.00 -14.15
N LYS A 13 18.83 -7.29 -14.42
CA LYS A 13 17.80 -8.23 -14.85
C LYS A 13 16.63 -8.32 -13.85
N GLN A 14 16.91 -8.41 -12.55
CA GLN A 14 15.87 -8.47 -11.51
C GLN A 14 15.12 -7.14 -11.39
N MET A 15 15.82 -6.01 -11.49
CA MET A 15 15.19 -4.69 -11.51
C MET A 15 14.25 -4.54 -12.71
N ALA A 16 14.70 -4.96 -13.89
CA ALA A 16 13.89 -4.93 -15.11
C ALA A 16 12.65 -5.84 -14.99
N LEU A 17 12.80 -7.08 -14.52
CA LEU A 17 11.68 -8.00 -14.29
C LEU A 17 10.65 -7.42 -13.33
N ARG A 18 11.09 -6.78 -12.24
CA ARG A 18 10.20 -6.13 -11.27
C ARG A 18 9.50 -4.93 -11.88
N LYS A 19 10.21 -4.08 -12.62
CA LYS A 19 9.62 -2.91 -13.26
C LYS A 19 8.54 -3.30 -14.27
N VAL A 20 8.80 -4.32 -15.09
CA VAL A 20 7.80 -4.88 -16.02
C VAL A 20 6.62 -5.46 -15.26
N THR A 21 6.90 -6.24 -14.23
CA THR A 21 5.85 -6.83 -13.37
C THR A 21 4.96 -5.77 -12.75
N ILE A 22 5.53 -4.72 -12.15
CA ILE A 22 4.79 -3.60 -11.58
C ILE A 22 3.89 -2.97 -12.65
N GLY A 23 4.43 -2.71 -13.85
CA GLY A 23 3.64 -2.18 -14.96
C GLY A 23 2.46 -3.08 -15.36
N LEU A 24 2.62 -4.41 -15.31
CA LEU A 24 1.53 -5.35 -15.58
C LEU A 24 0.43 -5.29 -14.51
N TRP A 25 0.82 -5.17 -13.23
CA TRP A 25 -0.11 -5.03 -12.10
C TRP A 25 -0.80 -3.66 -12.06
N SER A 26 -0.11 -2.61 -12.51
CA SER A 26 -0.61 -1.24 -12.58
C SER A 26 -1.52 -0.96 -13.79
N GLY A 27 -1.82 -1.98 -14.61
CA GLY A 27 -2.79 -1.83 -15.70
C GLY A 27 -4.20 -1.55 -15.17
N ALA A 28 -4.91 -0.60 -15.80
CA ALA A 28 -6.22 -0.15 -15.33
C ALA A 28 -7.25 -1.29 -15.17
N ASP A 29 -7.24 -2.27 -16.07
CA ASP A 29 -8.05 -3.48 -15.98
C ASP A 29 -7.77 -4.30 -14.72
N ILE A 30 -6.49 -4.48 -14.38
CA ILE A 30 -6.06 -5.20 -13.17
C ILE A 30 -6.39 -4.40 -11.92
N ILE A 31 -6.08 -3.11 -11.93
CA ILE A 31 -6.38 -2.20 -10.82
C ILE A 31 -7.88 -2.22 -10.51
N ASN A 32 -8.74 -2.14 -11.53
CA ASN A 32 -10.19 -2.19 -11.33
C ASN A 32 -10.65 -3.52 -10.71
N LEU A 33 -10.07 -4.65 -11.12
CA LEU A 33 -10.32 -5.94 -10.46
C LEU A 33 -9.91 -5.91 -8.98
N ILE A 34 -8.74 -5.34 -8.66
CA ILE A 34 -8.27 -5.25 -7.27
C ILE A 34 -9.19 -4.31 -6.45
N LYS A 35 -9.64 -3.18 -7.02
CA LYS A 35 -10.58 -2.25 -6.36
C LYS A 35 -11.91 -2.96 -6.02
N GLN A 36 -12.43 -3.77 -6.94
CA GLN A 36 -13.67 -4.53 -6.74
C GLN A 36 -13.49 -5.76 -5.84
N PHE A 37 -12.27 -6.28 -5.73
CA PHE A 37 -11.97 -7.43 -4.89
C PHE A 37 -12.30 -7.12 -3.42
N ARG A 38 -13.29 -7.83 -2.89
CA ARG A 38 -13.71 -7.74 -1.49
C ARG A 38 -12.87 -8.71 -0.67
N TYR A 39 -12.28 -8.21 0.40
CA TYR A 39 -11.52 -9.02 1.34
C TYR A 39 -12.07 -8.80 2.73
N GLN A 40 -11.98 -9.84 3.53
CA GLN A 40 -12.25 -9.82 4.96
C GLN A 40 -10.96 -10.19 5.68
N THR A 41 -10.80 -9.67 6.90
CA THR A 41 -9.70 -10.05 7.78
C THR A 41 -10.25 -10.93 8.89
N PRO A 42 -9.67 -12.12 9.15
CA PRO A 42 -8.51 -12.71 8.48
C PRO A 42 -8.83 -13.18 7.05
N ILE A 43 -7.80 -13.20 6.19
CA ILE A 43 -7.93 -13.74 4.83
C ILE A 43 -8.11 -15.25 4.95
N ASP A 44 -9.18 -15.78 4.35
CA ASP A 44 -9.44 -17.21 4.32
C ASP A 44 -8.93 -17.88 3.02
N ASP A 45 -9.02 -19.21 2.99
CA ASP A 45 -8.64 -20.02 1.83
C ASP A 45 -9.49 -19.70 0.60
N PHE A 46 -10.74 -19.29 0.78
CA PHE A 46 -11.65 -18.97 -0.32
C PHE A 46 -11.19 -17.69 -1.03
N GLN A 47 -10.93 -16.62 -0.27
CA GLN A 47 -10.42 -15.35 -0.76
C GLN A 47 -9.03 -15.51 -1.41
N THR A 48 -8.17 -16.35 -0.84
CA THR A 48 -6.88 -16.65 -1.44
C THR A 48 -7.05 -17.32 -2.81
N LYS A 49 -7.95 -18.31 -2.91
CA LYS A 49 -8.26 -18.98 -4.19
C LYS A 49 -8.89 -18.01 -5.19
N GLU A 50 -9.81 -17.16 -4.75
CA GLU A 50 -10.47 -16.15 -5.59
C GLU A 50 -9.48 -15.13 -6.13
N TRP A 51 -8.57 -14.63 -5.28
CA TRP A 51 -7.47 -13.74 -5.70
C TRP A 51 -6.63 -14.37 -6.81
N HIS A 52 -6.23 -15.64 -6.63
CA HIS A 52 -5.44 -16.34 -7.63
C HIS A 52 -6.21 -16.59 -8.93
N SER A 53 -7.50 -16.90 -8.86
CA SER A 53 -8.32 -17.26 -10.02
C SER A 53 -8.80 -16.07 -10.84
N LEU A 54 -9.04 -14.92 -10.21
CA LEU A 54 -9.53 -13.71 -10.87
C LEU A 54 -8.40 -12.73 -11.19
N VAL A 55 -7.63 -12.31 -10.18
CA VAL A 55 -6.68 -11.21 -10.31
C VAL A 55 -5.33 -11.71 -10.83
N GLU A 56 -4.71 -12.66 -10.12
CA GLU A 56 -3.37 -13.14 -10.52
C GLU A 56 -3.41 -13.88 -11.86
N LYS A 57 -4.47 -14.64 -12.14
CA LYS A 57 -4.69 -15.28 -13.44
C LYS A 57 -4.70 -14.24 -14.57
N LYS A 58 -5.38 -13.11 -14.38
CA LYS A 58 -5.45 -12.06 -15.41
C LYS A 58 -4.08 -11.45 -15.70
N VAL A 59 -3.28 -11.21 -14.66
CA VAL A 59 -1.88 -10.75 -14.82
C VAL A 59 -1.05 -11.81 -15.57
N LYS A 60 -1.20 -13.09 -15.23
CA LYS A 60 -0.53 -14.21 -15.93
C LYS A 60 -0.93 -14.28 -17.41
N GLU A 61 -2.21 -14.11 -17.74
CA GLU A 61 -2.68 -14.04 -19.11
C GLU A 61 -1.98 -12.91 -19.88
N LYS A 62 -1.86 -11.72 -19.28
CA LYS A 62 -1.12 -10.59 -19.88
C LYS A 62 0.35 -10.93 -20.13
N VAL A 63 1.01 -11.63 -19.22
CA VAL A 63 2.40 -12.11 -19.44
C VAL A 63 2.48 -13.07 -20.64
N SER A 64 1.49 -13.96 -20.80
CA SER A 64 1.46 -14.92 -21.92
C SER A 64 1.28 -14.24 -23.28
N LEU A 65 0.61 -13.09 -23.32
CA LEU A 65 0.44 -12.28 -24.53
C LEU A 65 1.72 -11.53 -24.94
N LEU A 66 2.70 -11.40 -24.04
CA LEU A 66 3.97 -10.78 -24.37
C LEU A 66 4.81 -11.69 -25.29
N VAL A 67 5.33 -11.11 -26.37
CA VAL A 67 6.28 -11.75 -27.27
C VAL A 67 7.65 -11.78 -26.61
N LEU A 68 7.89 -12.79 -25.78
CA LEU A 68 9.11 -12.95 -24.99
C LEU A 68 9.69 -14.37 -25.13
N PRO A 69 11.03 -14.52 -25.07
CA PRO A 69 11.66 -15.82 -24.93
C PRO A 69 11.12 -16.60 -23.73
N GLN A 70 10.99 -17.91 -23.87
CA GLN A 70 10.40 -18.78 -22.84
C GLN A 70 11.07 -18.64 -21.46
N ALA A 71 12.41 -18.50 -21.44
CA ALA A 71 13.16 -18.31 -20.20
C ALA A 71 12.74 -17.03 -19.45
N ILE A 72 12.66 -15.90 -20.16
CA ILE A 72 12.24 -14.60 -19.58
C ILE A 72 10.78 -14.66 -19.15
N ARG A 73 9.91 -15.27 -19.97
CA ARG A 73 8.50 -15.47 -19.60
C ARG A 73 8.37 -16.25 -18.30
N LYS A 74 9.13 -17.35 -18.15
CA LYS A 74 9.15 -18.14 -16.91
C LYS A 74 9.58 -17.27 -15.72
N GLU A 75 10.62 -16.45 -15.86
CA GLU A 75 11.07 -15.56 -14.78
C GLU A 75 10.03 -14.50 -14.40
N LEU A 76 9.35 -13.89 -15.38
CA LEU A 76 8.24 -12.96 -15.12
C LEU A 76 7.10 -13.64 -14.36
N MET A 77 6.73 -14.87 -14.73
CA MET A 77 5.69 -15.64 -14.02
C MET A 77 6.02 -15.87 -12.54
N HIS A 78 7.29 -15.91 -12.16
CA HIS A 78 7.70 -15.96 -10.75
C HIS A 78 7.70 -14.56 -10.12
N ALA A 79 8.16 -13.55 -10.86
CA ALA A 79 8.26 -12.17 -10.38
C ALA A 79 6.89 -11.51 -10.11
N ILE A 80 5.80 -11.95 -10.76
CA ILE A 80 4.45 -11.41 -10.56
C ILE A 80 3.85 -11.73 -9.19
N LYS A 81 4.18 -12.88 -8.61
CA LYS A 81 3.57 -13.38 -7.36
C LYS A 81 3.71 -12.40 -6.18
N PRO A 82 4.89 -11.82 -5.89
CA PRO A 82 5.04 -10.96 -4.72
C PRO A 82 4.39 -9.58 -4.83
N ILE A 83 4.05 -9.07 -6.02
CA ILE A 83 3.61 -7.67 -6.20
C ILE A 83 2.16 -7.47 -5.77
N GLY A 84 1.26 -8.34 -6.25
CA GLY A 84 -0.17 -8.27 -5.94
C GLY A 84 -0.50 -8.19 -4.44
N PRO A 85 0.06 -9.07 -3.60
CA PRO A 85 -0.13 -9.01 -2.14
C PRO A 85 0.34 -7.69 -1.50
N LYS A 86 1.32 -6.99 -2.09
CA LYS A 86 1.75 -5.67 -1.57
C LYS A 86 0.72 -4.59 -1.85
N MET A 87 0.10 -4.61 -3.03
CA MET A 87 -1.02 -3.71 -3.36
C MET A 87 -2.22 -3.99 -2.45
N LEU A 88 -2.56 -5.27 -2.27
CA LEU A 88 -3.65 -5.68 -1.39
C LEU A 88 -3.40 -5.23 0.05
N LYS A 89 -2.17 -5.39 0.56
CA LYS A 89 -1.78 -4.93 1.89
C LYS A 89 -1.95 -3.42 2.05
N TRP A 90 -1.57 -2.62 1.04
CA TRP A 90 -1.84 -1.18 1.06
C TRP A 90 -3.34 -0.91 1.16
N LYS A 91 -4.13 -1.52 0.26
CA LYS A 91 -5.59 -1.36 0.21
C LYS A 91 -6.22 -1.67 1.56
N MET A 92 -5.89 -2.82 2.15
CA MET A 92 -6.41 -3.26 3.45
C MET A 92 -6.01 -2.33 4.60
N HIS A 93 -4.76 -1.86 4.62
CA HIS A 93 -4.27 -1.01 5.71
C HIS A 93 -4.93 0.37 5.72
N HIS A 94 -5.30 0.89 4.55
CA HIS A 94 -5.82 2.25 4.42
C HIS A 94 -7.33 2.32 4.20
N GLN A 95 -7.97 1.31 3.61
CA GLN A 95 -9.40 1.40 3.27
C GLN A 95 -10.30 1.58 4.50
N SER A 96 -9.99 0.92 5.61
CA SER A 96 -10.77 1.04 6.86
C SER A 96 -10.53 2.37 7.58
N LEU A 97 -9.33 2.95 7.43
CA LEU A 97 -8.97 4.21 8.06
C LEU A 97 -9.43 5.40 7.21
N PHE A 98 -9.30 5.28 5.89
CA PHE A 98 -9.41 6.32 4.88
C PHE A 98 -10.08 5.75 3.61
N PRO A 99 -11.42 5.75 3.53
CA PRO A 99 -12.13 5.17 2.39
C PRO A 99 -11.64 5.69 1.03
N ASP A 100 -11.44 7.01 0.92
CA ASP A 100 -10.99 7.67 -0.31
C ASP A 100 -9.56 7.24 -0.71
N VAL A 101 -8.69 6.90 0.26
CA VAL A 101 -7.29 6.52 0.02
C VAL A 101 -7.16 5.01 -0.22
N GLY A 102 -8.12 4.20 0.21
CA GLY A 102 -8.16 2.77 -0.13
C GLY A 102 -8.19 2.53 -1.63
N ASP A 103 -8.77 3.45 -2.40
CA ASP A 103 -9.04 3.29 -3.82
C ASP A 103 -8.01 3.95 -4.76
N VAL A 104 -6.89 4.47 -4.26
CA VAL A 104 -5.84 5.15 -5.07
C VAL A 104 -4.71 4.21 -5.52
N LEU A 105 -5.03 2.95 -5.81
CA LEU A 105 -4.04 1.93 -6.18
C LEU A 105 -3.22 2.24 -7.45
N ASP A 106 -3.75 3.07 -8.32
CA ASP A 106 -3.09 3.58 -9.54
C ASP A 106 -1.95 4.55 -9.25
N GLN A 107 -1.81 4.99 -8.00
CA GLN A 107 -0.86 6.03 -7.60
C GLN A 107 0.19 5.54 -6.62
N LEU A 108 0.25 4.22 -6.39
CA LEU A 108 1.26 3.62 -5.53
C LEU A 108 2.65 3.92 -6.08
N CYS A 109 3.49 4.50 -5.23
CA CYS A 109 4.91 4.63 -5.48
C CYS A 109 5.59 3.30 -5.18
N TRP A 110 6.54 2.88 -6.02
CA TRP A 110 7.22 1.60 -5.90
C TRP A 110 8.71 1.78 -5.64
N THR A 111 9.24 1.01 -4.71
CA THR A 111 10.68 0.90 -4.47
C THR A 111 11.34 0.07 -5.58
N SER A 112 12.67 0.22 -5.72
CA SER A 112 13.47 -0.60 -6.64
C SER A 112 13.44 -2.10 -6.31
N VAL A 113 13.05 -2.46 -5.08
CA VAL A 113 12.92 -3.85 -4.65
C VAL A 113 11.55 -4.46 -4.94
N GLY A 114 10.61 -3.68 -5.48
CA GLY A 114 9.26 -4.16 -5.83
C GLY A 114 8.31 -4.21 -4.63
N THR A 115 8.47 -3.29 -3.69
CA THR A 115 7.50 -3.04 -2.63
C THR A 115 6.86 -1.67 -2.82
N VAL A 116 5.65 -1.48 -2.30
CA VAL A 116 5.05 -0.14 -2.25
C VAL A 116 5.88 0.69 -1.27
N ASP A 117 6.26 1.88 -1.69
CA ASP A 117 6.88 2.88 -0.84
C ASP A 117 5.77 3.67 -0.15
N TYR A 118 5.53 3.35 1.12
CA TYR A 118 4.37 3.87 1.82
C TYR A 118 4.48 5.39 2.09
N CYS A 119 5.68 5.86 2.43
CA CYS A 119 5.92 7.28 2.73
C CYS A 119 5.86 8.12 1.44
N GLU A 120 6.49 7.67 0.36
CA GLU A 120 6.41 8.37 -0.93
C GLU A 120 4.98 8.35 -1.48
N THR A 121 4.27 7.22 -1.36
CA THR A 121 2.86 7.14 -1.75
C THR A 121 2.01 8.11 -0.93
N ALA A 122 2.17 8.13 0.39
CA ALA A 122 1.45 9.06 1.26
C ALA A 122 1.73 10.52 0.89
N THR A 123 3.00 10.86 0.69
CA THR A 123 3.46 12.20 0.29
C THR A 123 2.85 12.64 -1.04
N ALA A 124 2.77 11.73 -2.02
CA ALA A 124 2.12 12.01 -3.30
C ALA A 124 0.61 12.23 -3.14
N LEU A 125 -0.04 11.43 -2.31
CA LEU A 125 -1.49 11.48 -2.10
C LEU A 125 -1.95 12.73 -1.35
N ILE A 126 -1.23 13.19 -0.32
CA ILE A 126 -1.64 14.39 0.42
C ILE A 126 -1.62 15.68 -0.43
N LYS A 127 -0.89 15.67 -1.55
CA LYS A 127 -0.83 16.79 -2.49
C LYS A 127 -2.02 16.83 -3.45
N GLN A 128 -2.88 15.83 -3.41
CA GLN A 128 -4.01 15.69 -4.33
C GLN A 128 -5.28 16.32 -3.78
N GLU A 129 -5.85 17.24 -4.55
CA GLU A 129 -7.06 17.96 -4.16
C GLU A 129 -8.31 17.07 -4.16
N GLN A 130 -8.34 16.02 -4.98
CA GLN A 130 -9.43 15.05 -5.01
C GLN A 130 -9.55 14.22 -3.73
N ILE A 131 -8.48 14.14 -2.93
CA ILE A 131 -8.52 13.43 -1.65
C ILE A 131 -9.05 14.37 -0.58
N ASN A 132 -10.06 13.91 0.17
CA ASN A 132 -10.64 14.68 1.26
C ASN A 132 -9.56 15.19 2.22
N ILE A 133 -9.63 16.47 2.58
CA ILE A 133 -8.64 17.11 3.45
C ILE A 133 -8.48 16.43 4.82
N ILE A 134 -9.54 15.80 5.34
CA ILE A 134 -9.50 14.98 6.58
C ILE A 134 -8.62 13.75 6.35
N SER A 135 -8.84 13.00 5.27
CA SER A 135 -8.01 11.83 4.94
C SER A 135 -6.57 12.22 4.64
N ARG A 136 -6.33 13.37 3.99
CA ARG A 136 -4.97 13.90 3.80
C ARG A 136 -4.28 14.20 5.12
N TYR A 137 -4.97 14.86 6.05
CA TYR A 137 -4.43 15.14 7.38
C TYR A 137 -4.11 13.85 8.14
N GLN A 138 -5.04 12.88 8.13
CA GLN A 138 -4.82 11.60 8.80
C GLN A 138 -3.65 10.82 8.19
N LEU A 139 -3.50 10.85 6.87
CA LEU A 139 -2.39 10.20 6.18
C LEU A 139 -1.05 10.86 6.53
N ALA A 140 -1.01 12.19 6.56
CA ALA A 140 0.17 12.94 7.00
C ALA A 140 0.57 12.58 8.44
N CYS A 141 -0.41 12.49 9.35
CA CYS A 141 -0.17 12.03 10.72
C CYS A 141 0.29 10.57 10.80
N LEU A 142 -0.30 9.66 10.00
CA LEU A 142 0.03 8.24 10.02
C LEU A 142 1.50 7.98 9.63
N TYR A 143 2.00 8.77 8.68
CA TYR A 143 3.34 8.67 8.11
C TYR A 143 4.33 9.72 8.61
N CYS A 144 3.96 10.49 9.64
CA CYS A 144 4.81 11.52 10.26
C CYS A 144 5.38 12.52 9.23
N LEU A 145 4.52 13.07 8.36
CA LEU A 145 4.90 14.09 7.38
C LEU A 145 4.91 15.47 8.08
N ASP A 146 5.89 15.67 8.95
CA ASP A 146 5.93 16.78 9.93
C ASP A 146 5.79 18.18 9.31
N ASP A 147 6.33 18.38 8.10
CA ASP A 147 6.24 19.67 7.39
C ASP A 147 4.82 19.92 6.82
N ASP A 148 4.11 18.86 6.43
CA ASP A 148 2.78 18.95 5.84
C ASP A 148 1.67 19.02 6.89
N ILE A 149 1.87 18.42 8.07
CA ILE A 149 0.87 18.35 9.15
C ILE A 149 0.35 19.75 9.54
N PRO A 150 1.20 20.76 9.88
CA PRO A 150 0.73 22.09 10.23
C PRO A 150 -0.01 22.80 9.09
N LEU A 151 0.44 22.59 7.85
CA LEU A 151 -0.15 23.21 6.66
C LEU A 151 -1.56 22.68 6.42
N ILE A 152 -1.72 21.36 6.42
CA ILE A 152 -3.02 20.72 6.24
C ILE A 152 -3.94 21.07 7.41
N TRP A 153 -3.42 21.05 8.65
CA TRP A 153 -4.19 21.44 9.84
C TRP A 153 -4.70 22.88 9.78
N GLY A 154 -3.88 23.81 9.29
CA GLY A 154 -4.27 25.21 9.09
C GLY A 154 -5.48 25.35 8.17
N ASN A 155 -5.57 24.49 7.15
CA ASN A 155 -6.61 24.51 6.12
C ASN A 155 -7.89 23.77 6.51
N LEU A 156 -7.89 22.98 7.59
CA LEU A 156 -9.10 22.30 8.07
C LEU A 156 -10.12 23.30 8.64
N SER A 157 -11.40 23.12 8.30
CA SER A 157 -12.49 23.87 8.90
C SER A 157 -12.65 23.55 10.39
N LYS A 158 -13.31 24.43 11.15
CA LYS A 158 -13.58 24.19 12.58
C LYS A 158 -14.34 22.88 12.81
N ASP A 159 -15.30 22.56 11.95
CA ASP A 159 -16.08 21.32 12.06
C ASP A 159 -15.25 20.09 11.72
N ALA A 160 -14.38 20.16 10.70
CA ALA A 160 -13.48 19.06 10.38
C ALA A 160 -12.45 18.80 11.51
N LYS A 161 -12.04 19.84 12.23
CA LYS A 161 -11.15 19.70 13.40
C LYS A 161 -11.81 18.98 14.57
N LYS A 162 -13.13 19.17 14.79
CA LYS A 162 -13.88 18.47 15.87
C LYS A 162 -13.77 16.96 15.77
N CYS A 163 -13.73 16.42 14.55
CA CYS A 163 -13.56 14.98 14.30
C CYS A 163 -12.30 14.36 14.94
N PHE A 164 -11.31 15.18 15.33
CA PHE A 164 -10.06 14.75 15.96
C PHE A 164 -9.99 14.97 17.49
N TYR A 165 -10.96 15.70 18.06
CA TYR A 165 -11.02 16.02 19.48
C TYR A 165 -12.17 15.33 20.22
N ASP A 166 -13.24 14.98 19.50
CA ASP A 166 -14.39 14.32 20.10
C ASP A 166 -14.04 12.84 20.38
N GLU A 167 -14.12 12.42 21.64
CA GLU A 167 -13.84 11.05 22.10
C GLU A 167 -14.82 10.02 21.53
N GLU A 168 -16.01 10.46 21.09
CA GLU A 168 -17.03 9.63 20.42
C GLU A 168 -16.87 9.57 18.89
N SER A 169 -15.85 10.21 18.32
CA SER A 169 -15.60 10.17 16.87
C SER A 169 -15.17 8.76 16.42
N PRO A 170 -15.81 8.16 15.39
CA PRO A 170 -15.45 6.84 14.86
C PRO A 170 -13.99 6.73 14.39
N LEU A 171 -13.31 7.87 14.25
CA LEU A 171 -11.94 7.99 13.72
C LEU A 171 -10.85 7.73 14.77
N GLN A 172 -11.17 7.70 16.07
CA GLN A 172 -10.16 7.48 17.12
C GLN A 172 -9.70 6.02 17.27
N VAL A 173 -10.46 5.06 16.74
CA VAL A 173 -10.16 3.62 16.84
C VAL A 173 -8.81 3.25 16.19
N GLY A 174 -8.35 4.01 15.19
CA GLY A 174 -7.07 3.78 14.52
C GLY A 174 -5.86 4.46 15.17
N ILE A 175 -6.05 5.49 15.98
CA ILE A 175 -4.96 6.31 16.57
C ILE A 175 -4.62 5.82 17.99
N ALA A 176 -5.62 5.33 18.74
CA ALA A 176 -5.46 4.94 20.15
C ALA A 176 -4.55 3.71 20.37
N THR A 177 -4.35 2.84 19.37
CA THR A 177 -3.51 1.63 19.53
C THR A 177 -2.01 1.90 19.65
N ARG A 178 -1.54 3.16 19.51
CA ARG A 178 -0.14 3.52 19.75
C ARG A 178 0.16 4.18 21.10
N LYS A 179 -0.84 4.48 21.94
CA LYS A 179 -0.63 5.24 23.19
C LYS A 179 -0.72 4.47 24.50
N THR A 180 -1.00 3.17 24.53
CA THR A 180 -0.95 2.38 25.78
C THR A 180 0.26 1.46 25.81
N GLY A 181 1.43 2.06 26.05
CA GLY A 181 2.56 1.34 26.61
C GLY A 181 2.30 1.06 28.09
N SER A 182 1.66 -0.06 28.42
CA SER A 182 1.86 -0.83 29.66
C SER A 182 1.01 -2.10 29.67
N GLY A 183 1.63 -3.28 29.55
CA GLY A 183 0.98 -4.54 29.93
C GLY A 183 1.31 -5.79 29.09
N ASN A 184 2.40 -6.46 29.47
CA ASN A 184 2.77 -7.88 29.24
C ASN A 184 3.21 -8.36 27.83
N PRO A 185 4.40 -8.98 27.68
CA PRO A 185 4.99 -9.36 26.40
C PRO A 185 4.69 -10.83 26.06
N ALA A 186 3.61 -11.08 25.35
CA ALA A 186 3.45 -12.30 24.57
C ALA A 186 2.40 -12.03 23.49
N SER A 187 2.74 -12.30 22.22
CA SER A 187 1.86 -12.18 21.03
C SER A 187 1.89 -10.88 20.20
N LEU A 188 3.02 -10.17 20.13
CA LEU A 188 3.26 -9.14 19.11
C LEU A 188 4.58 -9.36 18.37
N ASP A 189 4.60 -10.38 17.50
CA ASP A 189 5.67 -10.60 16.51
C ASP A 189 5.18 -10.47 15.06
N VAL A 190 3.99 -9.90 14.85
CA VAL A 190 3.52 -9.51 13.53
C VAL A 190 3.52 -7.98 13.50
N TYR A 191 4.14 -7.37 12.49
CA TYR A 191 4.27 -5.92 12.28
C TYR A 191 5.49 -5.19 12.87
N ARG A 192 6.65 -5.85 12.94
CA ARG A 192 7.94 -5.13 13.02
C ARG A 192 8.42 -4.78 11.60
N ILE A 193 8.23 -3.52 11.20
CA ILE A 193 8.80 -2.95 9.97
C ILE A 193 10.31 -2.73 10.22
N ARG A 194 11.15 -3.30 9.35
CA ARG A 194 12.56 -2.93 9.17
C ARG A 194 12.67 -2.06 7.93
#